data_AF-X1EXG6-F1
#
_entry.id   AF-X1EXG6-F1
#
_cell.length_a   1.000
_cell.length_b   1.000
_cell.length_c   1.000
_cell.angle_alpha   90.00
_cell.angle_beta   90.00
_cell.angle_gamma   90.00
#
_symmetry.space_group_name_H-M   'P 1'
#
loop_
_entity.id
_entity.type
_entity.pdbx_description
1 polymer ?
#
loop_
_entity_poly.entity_id
_entity_poly.type
_entity_poly.pdbx_seq_one_letter_code
_entity_poly.pdbx_strand_id
1 'polypeptide(L)'
;MFENEYRSPLNECVRFVADCKKEYVIDDTPYILGPEEKAFKITENRIFPLPKCNDFRKLGFVDGGNAPLIKSSDFTICINRVAGVVANKTGIKELQSTPHIVEFYSATVLNSGKDETLEIVTKFFPREPSFREYLPESAIVLNISDPSIRNASGFLMKIEVIAGIARRFAEWTYATKFIENELNEGDIFVRDGSLQTGFTGEVEAARSLYKTGLTNKIYITGLSKTCRLFTKNGDSLISIINEIALKKFQNQSWYYHPIFRITKADNQADLYFAKFHKTSPYPF
;
A
#
# COMPACT_ATOMS: atom_id res chain seq x y z
N MET A 1 55.96 -0.26 8.51
CA MET A 1 55.50 1.12 8.73
C MET A 1 54.60 1.48 7.55
N PHE A 2 53.33 1.07 7.59
CA PHE A 2 52.32 1.39 6.57
C PHE A 2 50.98 1.62 7.29
N GLU A 3 50.94 2.64 8.13
CA GLU A 3 49.69 3.21 8.65
C GLU A 3 49.42 4.50 7.90
N ASN A 4 48.67 4.38 6.81
CA ASN A 4 47.86 5.47 6.30
C ASN A 4 46.75 4.82 5.48
N GLU A 5 45.79 4.20 6.18
CA GLU A 5 44.46 4.00 5.62
C GLU A 5 43.95 5.39 5.23
N TYR A 6 43.90 5.67 3.93
CA TYR A 6 43.21 6.83 3.41
C TYR A 6 41.81 6.84 4.03
N ARG A 7 41.53 7.82 4.88
CA ARG A 7 40.19 8.12 5.39
C ARG A 7 39.36 8.59 4.21
N SER A 8 38.83 7.62 3.46
CA SER A 8 37.81 7.89 2.46
C SER A 8 36.58 8.42 3.19
N PRO A 9 35.95 9.51 2.72
CA PRO A 9 34.67 9.96 3.24
C PRO A 9 33.63 8.83 3.30
N LEU A 10 33.70 7.86 2.38
CA LEU A 10 32.85 6.65 2.42
C LEU A 10 33.10 5.80 3.68
N ASN A 11 34.36 5.62 4.08
CA ASN A 11 34.69 4.85 5.29
C ASN A 11 34.20 5.56 6.55
N GLU A 12 34.23 6.90 6.58
CA GLU A 12 33.65 7.69 7.67
C GLU A 12 32.12 7.54 7.71
N CYS A 13 31.45 7.56 6.55
CA CYS A 13 30.01 7.27 6.48
C CYS A 13 29.66 5.86 6.96
N VAL A 14 30.43 4.84 6.54
CA VAL A 14 30.20 3.44 6.96
C VAL A 14 30.43 3.28 8.46
N ARG A 15 31.48 3.89 9.02
CA ARG A 15 31.74 3.89 10.47
C ARG A 15 30.60 4.57 11.24
N PHE A 16 30.16 5.75 10.80
CA PHE A 16 29.02 6.44 11.41
C PHE A 16 27.76 5.57 11.43
N VAL A 17 27.43 4.90 10.31
CA VAL A 17 26.27 4.00 10.26
C VAL A 17 26.47 2.83 11.22
N ALA A 18 27.66 2.21 11.26
CA ALA A 18 27.95 1.10 12.18
C ALA A 18 27.85 1.52 13.66
N ASP A 19 28.29 2.72 14.01
CA ASP A 19 28.21 3.27 15.36
C ASP A 19 26.76 3.56 15.78
N CYS A 20 25.91 3.97 14.83
CA CYS A 20 24.49 4.25 15.07
C CYS A 20 23.61 3.00 15.00
N LYS A 21 23.92 2.04 14.13
CA LYS A 21 23.15 0.81 13.91
C LYS A 21 23.75 -0.34 14.71
N LYS A 22 23.42 -0.36 16.00
CA LYS A 22 23.74 -1.46 16.92
C LYS A 22 22.90 -2.71 16.60
N GLU A 23 23.23 -3.84 17.21
CA GLU A 23 22.35 -5.00 17.20
C GLU A 23 20.96 -4.61 17.72
N TYR A 24 19.93 -5.17 17.09
CA TYR A 24 18.55 -4.86 17.45
C TYR A 24 18.24 -5.29 18.89
N VAL A 25 17.35 -4.54 19.54
CA VAL A 25 16.96 -4.81 20.92
C VAL A 25 15.86 -5.87 20.97
N ILE A 26 16.09 -6.94 21.72
CA ILE A 26 15.06 -7.95 22.03
C ILE A 26 13.98 -7.29 22.92
N ASP A 27 12.70 -7.61 22.69
CA ASP A 27 11.54 -7.01 23.36
C ASP A 27 11.26 -5.53 23.03
N ASP A 28 11.86 -5.00 21.97
CA ASP A 28 11.50 -3.68 21.43
C ASP A 28 10.01 -3.63 21.02
N THR A 29 9.49 -2.43 20.78
CA THR A 29 8.11 -2.20 20.38
C THR A 29 8.08 -1.31 19.14
N PRO A 30 7.11 -1.51 18.22
CA PRO A 30 6.85 -0.53 17.18
C PRO A 30 6.70 0.89 17.75
N TYR A 31 7.25 1.86 17.03
CA TYR A 31 7.06 3.26 17.33
C TYR A 31 5.61 3.65 17.04
N ILE A 32 4.98 4.33 17.99
CA ILE A 32 3.60 4.77 17.92
C ILE A 32 3.58 6.28 17.64
N LEU A 33 2.80 6.70 16.65
CA LEU A 33 2.62 8.10 16.27
C LEU A 33 1.46 8.78 17.00
N GLY A 34 0.50 8.01 17.53
CA GLY A 34 -0.68 8.60 18.16
C GLY A 34 -1.43 7.66 19.11
N PRO A 35 -2.42 8.17 19.85
CA PRO A 35 -3.17 7.40 20.84
C PRO A 35 -4.02 6.28 20.22
N GLU A 36 -4.29 6.38 18.91
CA GLU A 36 -5.08 5.41 18.14
C GLU A 36 -4.28 4.21 17.62
N GLU A 37 -3.11 3.96 18.20
CA GLU A 37 -2.23 2.88 17.78
C GLU A 37 -1.83 2.04 18.99
N LYS A 38 -1.95 0.73 18.84
CA LYS A 38 -1.52 -0.26 19.82
C LYS A 38 -0.36 -1.06 19.24
N ALA A 39 0.83 -0.79 19.75
CA ALA A 39 2.00 -1.59 19.48
C ALA A 39 2.13 -2.73 20.49
N PHE A 40 2.67 -3.86 20.04
CA PHE A 40 2.96 -4.98 20.91
C PHE A 40 4.45 -5.31 20.87
N LYS A 41 5.01 -5.79 21.99
CA LYS A 41 6.42 -6.19 22.09
C LYS A 41 6.82 -7.18 21.00
N ILE A 42 8.02 -7.03 20.46
CA ILE A 42 8.56 -7.91 19.43
C ILE A 42 9.16 -9.12 20.14
N THR A 43 8.54 -10.29 19.96
CA THR A 43 8.87 -11.51 20.70
C THR A 43 8.81 -12.74 19.79
N GLU A 44 9.71 -13.71 20.02
CA GLU A 44 9.79 -14.93 19.21
C GLU A 44 8.57 -15.86 19.32
N ASN A 45 7.81 -15.74 20.41
CA ASN A 45 6.61 -16.56 20.66
C ASN A 45 5.40 -16.15 19.81
N ARG A 46 5.54 -15.09 19.01
CA ARG A 46 4.53 -14.61 18.05
C ARG A 46 4.82 -14.95 16.60
N ILE A 47 5.88 -15.73 16.39
CA ILE A 47 6.17 -16.31 15.08
C ILE A 47 5.59 -17.71 15.06
N PHE A 48 4.75 -17.95 14.07
CA PHE A 48 4.02 -19.19 13.87
C PHE A 48 4.34 -19.78 12.50
N PRO A 49 4.34 -21.11 12.35
CA PRO A 49 4.40 -21.73 11.03
C PRO A 49 3.16 -21.35 10.23
N LEU A 50 3.33 -21.12 8.93
CA LEU A 50 2.18 -20.92 8.05
C LEU A 50 1.37 -22.24 7.99
N PRO A 51 0.06 -22.21 8.29
CA PRO A 51 -0.75 -23.41 8.30
C PRO A 51 -0.86 -23.99 6.89
N LYS A 52 -0.91 -25.32 6.79
CA LYS A 52 -1.22 -25.99 5.52
C LYS A 52 -2.71 -25.82 5.23
N CYS A 53 -3.03 -25.24 4.08
CA CYS A 53 -4.39 -25.14 3.58
C CYS A 53 -4.55 -26.03 2.35
N ASN A 54 -5.57 -26.89 2.37
CA ASN A 54 -5.96 -27.71 1.21
C ASN A 54 -7.13 -27.11 0.44
N ASP A 55 -7.70 -26.00 0.94
CA ASP A 55 -8.77 -25.26 0.31
C ASP A 55 -8.17 -24.19 -0.62
N PHE A 56 -8.40 -24.36 -1.92
CA PHE A 56 -7.86 -23.49 -2.95
C PHE A 56 -8.95 -22.57 -3.47
N ARG A 57 -8.93 -21.34 -2.95
CA ARG A 57 -9.82 -20.26 -3.34
C ARG A 57 -9.28 -19.49 -4.55
N LYS A 58 -10.13 -18.73 -5.23
CA LYS A 58 -9.65 -17.75 -6.20
C LYS A 58 -8.96 -16.60 -5.45
N LEU A 59 -7.89 -16.11 -6.05
CA LEU A 59 -7.17 -14.91 -5.65
C LEU A 59 -7.39 -13.86 -6.74
N GLY A 60 -8.03 -12.77 -6.39
CA GLY A 60 -8.16 -11.59 -7.23
C GLY A 60 -7.07 -10.57 -6.91
N PHE A 61 -6.38 -10.05 -7.91
CA PHE A 61 -5.32 -9.06 -7.74
C PHE A 61 -5.68 -7.78 -8.48
N VAL A 62 -5.49 -6.63 -7.85
CA VAL A 62 -5.60 -5.32 -8.50
C VAL A 62 -4.37 -4.48 -8.20
N ASP A 63 -3.82 -3.90 -9.27
CA ASP A 63 -2.69 -2.97 -9.22
C ASP A 63 -2.89 -1.87 -10.28
N GLY A 64 -2.34 -0.70 -10.01
CA GLY A 64 -2.44 0.47 -10.86
C GLY A 64 -1.10 1.10 -11.13
N GLY A 65 -0.92 1.61 -12.35
CA GLY A 65 0.22 2.42 -12.76
C GLY A 65 -0.22 3.80 -13.24
N ASN A 66 0.62 4.81 -13.02
CA ASN A 66 0.47 6.11 -13.69
C ASN A 66 1.79 6.62 -14.24
N ALA A 67 1.71 7.36 -15.34
CA ALA A 67 2.83 8.06 -15.94
C ALA A 67 2.38 9.47 -16.39
N PRO A 68 3.00 10.53 -15.85
CA PRO A 68 2.75 11.88 -16.35
C PRO A 68 3.26 12.05 -17.79
N LEU A 69 2.43 12.65 -18.65
CA LEU A 69 2.74 12.96 -20.04
C LEU A 69 3.12 14.42 -20.22
N ILE A 70 2.38 15.31 -19.57
CA ILE A 70 2.61 16.76 -19.61
C ILE A 70 2.63 17.25 -18.18
N LYS A 71 3.63 18.05 -17.83
CA LYS A 71 3.85 18.58 -16.48
C LYS A 71 4.04 20.09 -16.53
N SER A 72 3.34 20.79 -15.66
CA SER A 72 3.53 22.21 -15.35
C SER A 72 3.52 22.39 -13.81
N SER A 73 3.71 23.61 -13.33
CA SER A 73 3.57 23.94 -11.90
C SER A 73 2.13 23.88 -11.40
N ASP A 74 1.17 24.11 -12.30
CA ASP A 74 -0.25 24.33 -12.04
C ASP A 74 -1.17 23.30 -12.70
N PHE A 75 -0.65 22.45 -13.59
CA PHE A 75 -1.38 21.30 -14.11
C PHE A 75 -0.48 20.12 -14.46
N THR A 76 -1.10 18.95 -14.61
CA THR A 76 -0.46 17.75 -15.18
C THR A 76 -1.50 16.87 -15.85
N ILE A 77 -1.10 16.25 -16.95
CA ILE A 77 -1.87 15.21 -17.64
C ILE A 77 -1.11 13.90 -17.50
N CYS A 78 -1.78 12.84 -17.06
CA CYS A 78 -1.21 11.52 -16.88
C CYS A 78 -1.97 10.50 -17.72
N ILE A 79 -1.26 9.48 -18.20
CA ILE A 79 -1.86 8.20 -18.58
C ILE A 79 -1.87 7.29 -17.34
N ASN A 80 -2.99 6.61 -17.11
CA ASN A 80 -3.19 5.69 -16.01
C ASN A 80 -3.68 4.34 -16.54
N ARG A 81 -3.28 3.29 -15.85
CA ARG A 81 -3.72 1.90 -16.07
C ARG A 81 -4.09 1.29 -14.74
N VAL A 82 -5.23 0.65 -14.67
CA VAL A 82 -5.57 -0.28 -13.59
C VAL A 82 -5.78 -1.65 -14.21
N ALA A 83 -5.18 -2.67 -13.62
CA ALA A 83 -5.31 -4.04 -14.09
C ALA A 83 -5.88 -4.93 -13.00
N GLY A 84 -6.70 -5.91 -13.42
CA GLY A 84 -7.21 -6.96 -12.55
C GLY A 84 -6.85 -8.34 -13.08
N VAL A 85 -6.50 -9.26 -12.19
CA VAL A 85 -6.20 -10.66 -12.55
C VAL A 85 -6.84 -11.58 -11.53
N VAL A 86 -7.47 -12.66 -12.00
CA VAL A 86 -7.91 -13.77 -11.14
C VAL A 86 -6.95 -14.94 -11.32
N ALA A 87 -6.51 -15.56 -10.23
CA ALA A 87 -5.76 -16.80 -10.25
C ALA A 87 -6.37 -17.83 -9.30
N ASN A 88 -6.16 -19.11 -9.57
CA ASN A 88 -6.47 -20.20 -8.65
C ASN A 88 -5.39 -21.29 -8.73
N LYS A 89 -5.63 -22.46 -8.14
CA LYS A 89 -4.70 -23.60 -8.16
C LYS A 89 -4.17 -23.98 -9.54
N THR A 90 -4.97 -23.78 -10.58
CA THR A 90 -4.63 -24.16 -11.97
C THR A 90 -4.00 -23.03 -12.77
N GLY A 91 -3.74 -21.87 -12.15
CA GLY A 91 -3.12 -20.70 -12.77
C GLY A 91 -4.07 -19.52 -12.94
N ILE A 92 -3.69 -18.60 -13.81
CA ILE A 92 -4.44 -17.38 -14.14
C ILE A 92 -5.72 -17.74 -14.90
N LYS A 93 -6.78 -16.97 -14.66
CA LYS A 93 -8.10 -17.10 -15.26
C LYS A 93 -8.47 -15.84 -16.03
N GLU A 94 -9.23 -16.05 -17.09
CA GLU A 94 -9.92 -14.98 -17.80
C GLU A 94 -10.98 -14.36 -16.89
N LEU A 95 -11.11 -13.04 -16.98
CA LEU A 95 -12.20 -12.31 -16.33
C LEU A 95 -13.50 -12.53 -17.12
N GLN A 96 -14.62 -12.60 -16.40
CA GLN A 96 -15.92 -12.91 -16.98
C GLN A 96 -16.63 -11.66 -17.48
N SER A 97 -16.62 -10.58 -16.69
CA SER A 97 -17.43 -9.38 -16.95
C SER A 97 -16.62 -8.09 -16.87
N THR A 98 -15.49 -8.11 -16.17
CA THR A 98 -14.63 -6.95 -15.93
C THR A 98 -13.49 -6.93 -16.96
N PRO A 99 -13.14 -5.78 -17.57
CA PRO A 99 -11.99 -5.68 -18.46
C PRO A 99 -10.69 -5.91 -17.70
N HIS A 100 -9.76 -6.72 -18.24
CA HIS A 100 -8.44 -6.98 -17.63
C HIS A 100 -7.65 -5.72 -17.35
N ILE A 101 -7.77 -4.72 -18.22
CA ILE A 101 -7.06 -3.45 -18.13
C ILE A 101 -8.04 -2.31 -18.42
N VAL A 102 -8.07 -1.34 -17.53
CA VAL A 102 -8.76 -0.07 -17.73
C VAL A 102 -7.72 1.03 -17.93
N GLU A 103 -7.71 1.59 -19.14
CA GLU A 103 -6.83 2.71 -19.53
C GLU A 103 -7.60 4.03 -19.55
N PHE A 104 -7.00 5.07 -18.99
CA PHE A 104 -7.61 6.40 -18.99
C PHE A 104 -6.56 7.49 -18.84
N TYR A 105 -6.88 8.68 -19.35
CA TYR A 105 -6.14 9.89 -19.03
C TYR A 105 -6.73 10.54 -17.79
N SER A 106 -5.89 11.20 -17.02
CA SER A 106 -6.34 12.11 -15.97
C SER A 106 -5.72 13.48 -16.17
N ALA A 107 -6.51 14.53 -15.95
CA ALA A 107 -6.01 15.90 -15.87
C ALA A 107 -6.19 16.39 -14.43
N THR A 108 -5.08 16.80 -13.81
CA THR A 108 -5.06 17.44 -12.50
C THR A 108 -4.65 18.89 -12.70
N VAL A 109 -5.50 19.81 -12.26
CA VAL A 109 -5.30 21.27 -12.44
C VAL A 109 -5.46 21.98 -11.11
N LEU A 110 -4.68 23.04 -10.92
CA LEU A 110 -4.92 24.06 -9.92
C LEU A 110 -5.97 25.03 -10.49
N ASN A 111 -7.08 25.19 -9.80
CA ASN A 111 -8.21 26.00 -10.24
C ASN A 111 -8.62 26.99 -9.14
N SER A 112 -9.27 28.09 -9.54
CA SER A 112 -9.96 28.96 -8.59
C SER A 112 -11.34 28.37 -8.29
N GLY A 113 -11.59 28.06 -7.02
CA GLY A 113 -12.86 27.59 -6.50
C GLY A 113 -13.90 28.71 -6.39
N LYS A 114 -15.07 28.36 -5.83
CA LYS A 114 -16.24 29.27 -5.75
C LYS A 114 -16.03 30.50 -4.87
N ASP A 115 -15.13 30.42 -3.89
CA ASP A 115 -14.87 31.47 -2.90
C ASP A 115 -13.46 32.08 -3.05
N GLU A 116 -12.93 32.14 -4.29
CA GLU A 116 -11.55 32.56 -4.60
C GLU A 116 -10.46 31.72 -3.91
N THR A 117 -10.84 30.58 -3.33
CA THR A 117 -9.90 29.63 -2.74
C THR A 117 -9.32 28.75 -3.85
N LEU A 118 -8.01 28.46 -3.76
CA LEU A 118 -7.37 27.56 -4.72
C LEU A 118 -7.72 26.11 -4.41
N GLU A 119 -8.09 25.37 -5.45
CA GLU A 119 -8.46 23.95 -5.38
C GLU A 119 -7.66 23.15 -6.40
N ILE A 120 -7.32 21.92 -6.04
CA ILE A 120 -6.82 20.92 -6.97
C ILE A 120 -7.99 20.09 -7.45
N VAL A 121 -8.21 20.09 -8.77
CA VAL A 121 -9.29 19.34 -9.41
C VAL A 121 -8.68 18.27 -10.30
N THR A 122 -9.04 17.01 -10.05
CA THR A 122 -8.64 15.86 -10.87
C THR A 122 -9.84 15.28 -11.60
N LYS A 123 -9.79 15.27 -12.94
CA LYS A 123 -10.80 14.68 -13.83
C LYS A 123 -10.27 13.45 -14.54
N PHE A 124 -11.20 12.55 -14.88
CA PHE A 124 -10.95 11.25 -15.50
C PHE A 124 -11.51 11.21 -16.92
N PHE A 125 -10.71 10.76 -17.87
CA PHE A 125 -11.04 10.68 -19.28
C PHE A 125 -10.76 9.26 -19.75
N PRO A 126 -11.77 8.37 -19.74
CA PRO A 126 -11.57 6.98 -20.11
C PRO A 126 -11.14 6.87 -21.58
N ARG A 127 -10.23 5.93 -21.89
CA ARG A 127 -9.81 5.67 -23.27
C ARG A 127 -10.96 5.12 -24.12
N GLU A 128 -11.85 4.34 -23.51
CA GLU A 128 -13.06 3.79 -24.10
C GLU A 128 -14.28 4.20 -23.27
N PRO A 129 -15.43 4.57 -23.87
CA PRO A 129 -16.60 4.98 -23.10
C PRO A 129 -17.08 3.93 -22.08
N SER A 130 -16.95 2.64 -22.39
CA SER A 130 -17.27 1.51 -21.51
C SER A 130 -16.47 1.51 -20.21
N PHE A 131 -15.24 2.03 -20.23
CA PHE A 131 -14.38 2.09 -19.03
C PHE A 131 -14.88 3.07 -17.98
N ARG A 132 -15.86 3.93 -18.30
CA ARG A 132 -16.41 4.90 -17.35
C ARG A 132 -16.99 4.25 -16.10
N GLU A 133 -17.57 3.06 -16.23
CA GLU A 133 -18.16 2.31 -15.10
C GLU A 133 -17.13 1.90 -14.04
N TYR A 134 -15.86 1.76 -14.44
CA TYR A 134 -14.78 1.30 -13.56
C TYR A 134 -13.94 2.45 -13.00
N LEU A 135 -14.36 3.70 -13.20
CA LEU A 135 -13.66 4.91 -12.78
C LEU A 135 -14.56 5.76 -11.86
N PRO A 136 -13.97 6.65 -11.04
CA PRO A 136 -14.76 7.58 -10.22
C PRO A 136 -15.75 8.41 -11.05
N GLU A 137 -17.01 8.45 -10.59
CA GLU A 137 -18.12 9.15 -11.27
C GLU A 137 -17.98 10.67 -11.28
N SER A 138 -17.35 11.23 -10.26
CA SER A 138 -17.14 12.66 -10.11
C SER A 138 -15.65 13.02 -10.18
N ALA A 139 -15.38 14.31 -10.40
CA ALA A 139 -14.04 14.83 -10.23
C ALA A 139 -13.64 14.78 -8.75
N ILE A 140 -12.36 14.53 -8.48
CA ILE A 140 -11.80 14.67 -7.14
C ILE A 140 -11.42 16.14 -6.96
N VAL A 141 -11.91 16.76 -5.90
CA VAL A 141 -11.65 18.17 -5.57
C VAL A 141 -11.05 18.22 -4.18
N LEU A 142 -9.86 18.83 -4.07
CA LEU A 142 -9.12 18.99 -2.82
C LEU A 142 -8.76 20.46 -2.65
N ASN A 143 -9.05 21.03 -1.49
CA ASN A 143 -8.62 22.38 -1.18
C ASN A 143 -7.07 22.44 -1.10
N ILE A 144 -6.42 23.51 -1.55
CA ILE A 144 -4.96 23.63 -1.48
C ILE A 144 -4.41 23.53 -0.03
N SER A 145 -5.23 23.85 0.97
CA SER A 145 -4.91 23.75 2.40
C SER A 145 -5.05 22.35 2.98
N ASP A 146 -5.56 21.39 2.21
CA ASP A 146 -5.79 20.02 2.67
C ASP A 146 -4.47 19.37 3.14
N PRO A 147 -4.41 18.80 4.36
CA PRO A 147 -3.19 18.21 4.90
C PRO A 147 -2.73 16.96 4.13
N SER A 148 -3.63 16.24 3.46
CA SER A 148 -3.31 15.01 2.72
C SER A 148 -2.49 15.23 1.45
N ILE A 149 -2.44 16.47 0.96
CA ILE A 149 -1.61 16.87 -0.20
C ILE A 149 -0.33 17.62 0.22
N ARG A 150 0.00 17.61 1.51
CA ARG A 150 1.24 18.19 2.05
C ARG A 150 2.32 17.13 2.22
N ASN A 151 3.57 17.54 2.05
CA ASN A 151 4.71 16.73 2.46
C ASN A 151 4.94 16.82 3.98
N ALA A 152 5.90 16.05 4.51
CA ALA A 152 6.21 16.03 5.95
C ALA A 152 6.66 17.41 6.51
N SER A 153 7.10 18.32 5.65
CA SER A 153 7.47 19.69 6.02
C SER A 153 6.32 20.70 5.89
N GLY A 154 5.12 20.24 5.54
CA GLY A 154 3.93 21.09 5.39
C GLY A 154 3.81 21.81 4.04
N PHE A 155 4.73 21.62 3.11
CA PHE A 155 4.64 22.22 1.77
C PHE A 155 3.72 21.41 0.86
N LEU A 156 3.10 22.09 -0.12
CA LEU A 156 2.32 21.41 -1.15
C LEU A 156 3.20 20.41 -1.90
N MET A 157 2.72 19.17 -2.05
CA MET A 157 3.39 18.20 -2.90
C MET A 157 3.40 18.68 -4.36
N LYS A 158 4.42 18.31 -5.12
CA LYS A 158 4.44 18.61 -6.56
C LYS A 158 3.19 18.03 -7.22
N ILE A 159 2.60 18.76 -8.16
CA ILE A 159 1.35 18.35 -8.80
C ILE A 159 1.46 16.97 -9.48
N GLU A 160 2.65 16.59 -9.95
CA GLU A 160 2.94 15.25 -10.50
C GLU A 160 2.77 14.11 -9.46
N VAL A 161 3.06 14.39 -8.18
CA VAL A 161 2.86 13.43 -7.08
C VAL A 161 1.38 13.35 -6.73
N ILE A 162 0.70 14.50 -6.72
CA ILE A 162 -0.74 14.62 -6.50
C ILE A 162 -1.52 13.91 -7.62
N ALA A 163 -1.00 13.89 -8.85
CA ALA A 163 -1.64 13.18 -9.96
C ALA A 163 -1.74 11.65 -9.75
N GLY A 164 -0.95 11.08 -8.84
CA GLY A 164 -1.09 9.69 -8.41
C GLY A 164 -2.44 9.39 -7.72
N ILE A 165 -3.15 10.42 -7.26
CA ILE A 165 -4.50 10.32 -6.70
C ILE A 165 -5.46 9.68 -7.68
N ALA A 166 -5.40 10.05 -8.97
CA ALA A 166 -6.30 9.51 -9.99
C ALA A 166 -6.23 7.98 -10.04
N ARG A 167 -4.99 7.44 -10.09
CA ARG A 167 -4.73 6.01 -10.09
C ARG A 167 -5.21 5.32 -8.80
N ARG A 168 -4.94 5.89 -7.63
CA ARG A 168 -5.40 5.31 -6.35
C ARG A 168 -6.92 5.22 -6.23
N PHE A 169 -7.64 6.28 -6.59
CA PHE A 169 -9.10 6.24 -6.56
C PHE A 169 -9.65 5.27 -7.60
N ALA A 170 -9.05 5.23 -8.80
CA ALA A 170 -9.44 4.26 -9.82
C ALA A 170 -9.18 2.81 -9.39
N GLU A 171 -8.08 2.50 -8.68
CA GLU A 171 -7.84 1.18 -8.09
C GLU A 171 -8.99 0.76 -7.17
N TRP A 172 -9.45 1.64 -6.27
CA TRP A 172 -10.55 1.34 -5.35
C TRP A 172 -11.89 1.15 -6.08
N THR A 173 -12.19 2.02 -7.04
CA THR A 173 -13.43 1.92 -7.82
C THR A 173 -13.43 0.66 -8.69
N TYR A 174 -12.35 0.40 -9.41
CA TYR A 174 -12.17 -0.82 -10.20
C TYR A 174 -12.25 -2.07 -9.31
N ALA A 175 -11.54 -2.08 -8.18
CA ALA A 175 -11.55 -3.21 -7.25
C ALA A 175 -12.96 -3.55 -6.75
N THR A 176 -13.79 -2.54 -6.48
CA THR A 176 -15.18 -2.76 -6.05
C THR A 176 -15.96 -3.51 -7.11
N LYS A 177 -15.92 -3.05 -8.37
CA LYS A 177 -16.55 -3.75 -9.51
C LYS A 177 -15.95 -5.12 -9.78
N PHE A 178 -14.64 -5.25 -9.63
CA PHE A 178 -13.92 -6.50 -9.83
C PHE A 178 -14.37 -7.57 -8.85
N ILE A 179 -14.49 -7.25 -7.54
CA ILE A 179 -14.94 -8.24 -6.56
C ILE A 179 -16.45 -8.54 -6.67
N GLU A 180 -17.26 -7.61 -7.19
CA GLU A 180 -18.69 -7.85 -7.46
C GLU A 180 -18.89 -8.91 -8.55
N ASN A 181 -18.01 -8.90 -9.56
CA ASN A 181 -18.23 -9.63 -10.79
C ASN A 181 -17.35 -10.89 -10.93
N GLU A 182 -16.16 -10.92 -10.33
CA GLU A 182 -15.14 -11.93 -10.64
C GLU A 182 -14.87 -12.94 -9.50
N LEU A 183 -15.23 -12.57 -8.28
CA LEU A 183 -14.98 -13.34 -7.06
C LEU A 183 -16.28 -13.80 -6.40
N ASN A 184 -16.22 -14.95 -5.72
CA ASN A 184 -17.36 -15.55 -5.02
C ASN A 184 -17.14 -15.60 -3.49
N GLU A 185 -18.16 -16.04 -2.76
CA GLU A 185 -18.08 -16.28 -1.32
C GLU A 185 -16.85 -17.15 -0.95
N GLY A 186 -16.04 -16.63 -0.02
CA GLY A 186 -14.81 -17.25 0.46
C GLY A 186 -13.57 -17.02 -0.41
N ASP A 187 -13.70 -16.37 -1.57
CA ASP A 187 -12.53 -15.95 -2.37
C ASP A 187 -11.79 -14.78 -1.71
N ILE A 188 -10.57 -14.51 -2.17
CA ILE A 188 -9.68 -13.52 -1.56
C ILE A 188 -9.32 -12.47 -2.60
N PHE A 189 -9.52 -11.20 -2.26
CA PHE A 189 -9.04 -10.06 -3.00
C PHE A 189 -7.74 -9.53 -2.38
N VAL A 190 -6.73 -9.30 -3.22
CA VAL A 190 -5.40 -8.83 -2.85
C VAL A 190 -5.13 -7.52 -3.59
N ARG A 191 -4.96 -6.44 -2.83
CA ARG A 191 -4.45 -5.16 -3.35
C ARG A 191 -2.93 -5.11 -3.27
N ASP A 192 -2.24 -4.60 -4.29
CA ASP A 192 -0.82 -4.25 -4.14
C ASP A 192 -0.68 -3.00 -3.26
N GLY A 193 0.06 -3.13 -2.16
CA GLY A 193 0.17 -2.11 -1.12
C GLY A 193 -0.73 -2.36 0.10
N SER A 194 -0.72 -1.40 1.03
CA SER A 194 -1.50 -1.51 2.27
C SER A 194 -2.97 -1.20 2.02
N LEU A 195 -3.84 -1.54 2.97
CA LEU A 195 -5.26 -1.13 2.94
C LEU A 195 -5.48 0.32 3.42
N GLN A 196 -4.41 1.06 3.67
CA GLN A 196 -4.46 2.42 4.18
C GLN A 196 -4.76 3.43 3.07
N THR A 197 -5.68 4.34 3.36
CA THR A 197 -5.97 5.51 2.55
C THR A 197 -5.09 6.69 2.98
N GLY A 198 -4.67 7.51 2.01
CA GLY A 198 -3.75 8.62 2.21
C GLY A 198 -4.32 9.98 1.84
N PHE A 199 -5.37 10.02 1.01
CA PHE A 199 -5.98 11.26 0.51
C PHE A 199 -7.38 11.48 1.06
N THR A 200 -7.76 12.74 1.27
CA THR A 200 -9.15 13.10 1.60
C THR A 200 -10.10 12.55 0.54
N GLY A 201 -11.20 11.91 0.96
CA GLY A 201 -12.15 11.26 0.05
C GLY A 201 -11.81 9.81 -0.33
N GLU A 202 -10.56 9.35 -0.14
CA GLU A 202 -10.15 8.01 -0.57
C GLU A 202 -10.78 6.91 0.33
N VAL A 203 -11.04 7.25 1.60
CA VAL A 203 -11.66 6.33 2.56
C VAL A 203 -13.10 5.97 2.17
N GLU A 204 -13.84 6.86 1.50
CA GLU A 204 -15.16 6.57 0.97
C GLU A 204 -15.09 5.50 -0.13
N ALA A 205 -14.10 5.59 -1.03
CA ALA A 205 -13.89 4.59 -2.08
C ALA A 205 -13.49 3.23 -1.49
N ALA A 206 -12.59 3.23 -0.49
CA ALA A 206 -12.21 2.00 0.21
C ALA A 206 -13.38 1.39 1.00
N ARG A 207 -14.24 2.20 1.64
CA ARG A 207 -15.43 1.71 2.36
C ARG A 207 -16.40 0.98 1.44
N SER A 208 -16.56 1.42 0.19
CA SER A 208 -17.38 0.72 -0.79
C SER A 208 -16.85 -0.69 -1.05
N LEU A 209 -15.53 -0.83 -1.28
CA LEU A 209 -14.89 -2.15 -1.43
C LEU A 209 -15.12 -3.02 -0.19
N TYR A 210 -14.90 -2.50 1.02
CA TYR A 210 -15.07 -3.27 2.25
C TYR A 210 -16.52 -3.70 2.46
N LYS A 211 -17.48 -2.82 2.18
CA LYS A 211 -18.91 -3.14 2.28
C LYS A 211 -19.28 -4.26 1.30
N THR A 212 -18.87 -4.14 0.04
CA THR A 212 -19.10 -5.16 -0.98
C THR A 212 -18.43 -6.48 -0.61
N GLY A 213 -17.18 -6.45 -0.12
CA GLY A 213 -16.48 -7.63 0.35
C GLY A 213 -17.20 -8.31 1.52
N LEU A 214 -17.70 -7.54 2.49
CA LEU A 214 -18.47 -8.07 3.61
C LEU A 214 -19.80 -8.69 3.14
N THR A 215 -20.55 -8.00 2.26
CA THR A 215 -21.83 -8.49 1.72
C THR A 215 -21.66 -9.78 0.92
N ASN A 216 -20.61 -9.86 0.10
CA ASN A 216 -20.33 -11.03 -0.74
C ASN A 216 -19.47 -12.08 -0.02
N LYS A 217 -19.09 -11.84 1.24
CA LYS A 217 -18.22 -12.67 2.07
C LYS A 217 -16.89 -13.00 1.37
N ILE A 218 -16.28 -11.99 0.76
CA ILE A 218 -14.96 -12.03 0.13
C ILE A 218 -13.94 -11.46 1.12
N TYR A 219 -12.82 -12.15 1.30
CA TYR A 219 -11.74 -11.67 2.15
C TYR A 219 -10.95 -10.56 1.44
N ILE A 220 -10.81 -9.40 2.08
CA ILE A 220 -10.05 -8.27 1.54
C ILE A 220 -8.69 -8.22 2.24
N THR A 221 -7.61 -8.23 1.47
CA THR A 221 -6.24 -8.08 1.99
C THR A 221 -5.42 -7.12 1.14
N GLY A 222 -4.46 -6.46 1.79
CA GLY A 222 -3.43 -5.67 1.13
C GLY A 222 -2.08 -6.34 1.35
N LEU A 223 -1.28 -6.46 0.30
CA LEU A 223 0.04 -7.09 0.35
C LEU A 223 1.10 -6.06 -0.02
N SER A 224 2.01 -5.75 0.92
CA SER A 224 3.07 -4.77 0.71
C SER A 224 4.44 -5.42 0.73
N LYS A 225 5.30 -5.08 -0.24
CA LYS A 225 6.72 -5.50 -0.24
C LYS A 225 7.59 -4.67 0.70
N THR A 226 7.11 -3.47 1.04
CA THR A 226 7.86 -2.50 1.84
C THR A 226 7.07 -2.10 3.07
N CYS A 227 7.74 -2.02 4.21
CA CYS A 227 7.16 -1.55 5.47
C CYS A 227 7.89 -0.28 5.93
N ARG A 228 7.13 0.75 6.30
CA ARG A 228 7.65 2.00 6.85
C ARG A 228 7.53 2.08 8.38
N LEU A 229 7.15 0.99 9.03
CA LEU A 229 7.10 0.94 10.49
C LEU A 229 8.51 0.75 11.04
N PHE A 230 8.82 1.55 12.05
CA PHE A 230 10.07 1.48 12.80
C PHE A 230 9.79 1.05 14.23
N THR A 231 10.82 0.59 14.93
CA THR A 231 10.76 0.39 16.37
C THR A 231 11.08 1.68 17.12
N LYS A 232 10.88 1.70 18.44
CA LYS A 232 11.26 2.86 19.28
C LYS A 232 12.75 3.17 19.25
N ASN A 233 13.59 2.16 18.96
CA ASN A 233 15.03 2.34 18.78
C ASN A 233 15.43 2.74 17.35
N GLY A 234 14.46 2.95 16.44
CA GLY A 234 14.72 3.45 15.09
C GLY A 234 15.14 2.36 14.09
N ASP A 235 14.83 1.10 14.38
CA ASP A 235 15.11 -0.02 13.50
C ASP A 235 13.92 -0.36 12.62
N SER A 236 14.20 -0.94 11.45
CA SER A 236 13.16 -1.41 10.54
C SER A 236 12.42 -2.58 11.17
N LEU A 237 11.11 -2.42 11.38
CA LEU A 237 10.28 -3.43 12.04
C LEU A 237 10.29 -4.77 11.29
N ILE A 238 10.14 -4.72 9.96
CA ILE A 238 10.14 -5.91 9.11
C ILE A 238 11.49 -6.65 9.14
N SER A 239 12.59 -5.90 9.26
CA SER A 239 13.94 -6.48 9.31
C SER A 239 14.17 -7.22 10.62
N ILE A 240 13.81 -6.63 11.76
CA ILE A 240 13.94 -7.29 13.07
C ILE A 240 13.10 -8.57 13.13
N ILE A 241 11.85 -8.51 12.65
CA ILE A 241 10.98 -9.69 12.64
C ILE A 241 11.58 -10.80 11.77
N ASN A 242 12.14 -10.45 10.61
CA ASN A 242 12.81 -11.41 9.75
C ASN A 242 14.03 -12.05 10.44
N GLU A 243 14.87 -11.27 11.11
CA GLU A 243 16.04 -11.77 11.85
C GLU A 243 15.64 -12.75 12.97
N ILE A 244 14.62 -12.41 13.75
CA ILE A 244 14.11 -13.30 14.82
C ILE A 244 13.52 -14.58 14.19
N ALA A 245 12.77 -14.46 13.10
CA ALA A 245 12.20 -15.61 12.42
C ALA A 245 13.24 -16.49 11.75
N LEU A 246 14.32 -15.93 11.21
CA LEU A 246 15.44 -16.69 10.66
C LEU A 246 16.16 -17.51 11.73
N LYS A 247 16.18 -17.10 13.00
CA LYS A 247 16.75 -17.92 14.08
C LYS A 247 15.89 -19.15 14.40
N LYS A 248 14.56 -19.03 14.30
CA LYS A 248 13.60 -20.06 14.75
C LYS A 248 13.03 -20.94 13.63
N PHE A 249 12.81 -20.39 12.45
CA PHE A 249 12.13 -21.00 11.31
C PHE A 249 12.97 -20.93 10.03
N GLN A 250 14.24 -21.35 10.14
CA GLN A 250 15.15 -21.43 9.00
C GLN A 250 14.51 -22.24 7.86
N ASN A 251 14.53 -21.67 6.66
CA ASN A 251 14.00 -22.30 5.44
C ASN A 251 12.54 -22.78 5.54
N GLN A 252 11.72 -22.12 6.35
CA GLN A 252 10.29 -22.39 6.47
C GLN A 252 9.45 -21.15 6.18
N SER A 253 8.20 -21.37 5.82
CA SER A 253 7.19 -20.33 5.68
C SER A 253 6.56 -20.04 7.05
N TRP A 254 6.45 -18.77 7.41
CA TRP A 254 5.97 -18.33 8.72
C TRP A 254 5.14 -17.06 8.63
N TYR A 255 4.40 -16.76 9.69
CA TYR A 255 3.79 -15.45 9.90
C TYR A 255 4.03 -14.94 11.32
N TYR A 256 4.02 -13.62 11.49
CA TYR A 256 4.15 -12.92 12.75
C TYR A 256 2.88 -12.14 13.05
N HIS A 257 2.28 -12.38 14.21
CA HIS A 257 1.10 -11.64 14.70
C HIS A 257 0.90 -11.87 16.21
N PRO A 258 0.32 -10.95 16.99
CA PRO A 258 0.07 -9.55 16.64
C PRO A 258 1.33 -8.71 16.77
N ILE A 259 1.40 -7.62 15.99
CA ILE A 259 2.51 -6.66 16.04
C ILE A 259 2.07 -5.22 16.25
N PHE A 260 1.04 -4.81 15.53
CA PHE A 260 0.57 -3.43 15.49
C PHE A 260 -0.91 -3.45 15.15
N ARG A 261 -1.67 -2.58 15.80
CA ARG A 261 -3.09 -2.39 15.52
C ARG A 261 -3.37 -0.90 15.51
N ILE A 262 -4.03 -0.42 14.46
CA ILE A 262 -4.60 0.91 14.43
C ILE A 262 -6.04 0.78 14.94
N THR A 263 -6.40 1.52 15.99
CA THR A 263 -7.72 1.49 16.63
C THR A 263 -8.71 2.48 16.02
N LYS A 264 -8.26 3.30 15.06
CA LYS A 264 -9.10 4.22 14.33
C LYS A 264 -10.15 3.48 13.49
N ALA A 265 -11.37 4.03 13.44
CA ALA A 265 -12.54 3.40 12.82
C ALA A 265 -12.41 3.10 11.30
N ASP A 266 -11.43 3.69 10.63
CA ASP A 266 -11.16 3.54 9.20
C ASP A 266 -10.18 2.41 8.86
N ASN A 267 -9.46 1.85 9.85
CA ASN A 267 -8.62 0.67 9.64
C ASN A 267 -9.27 -0.58 10.23
N GLN A 268 -9.88 -1.40 9.36
CA GLN A 268 -10.55 -2.65 9.72
C GLN A 268 -9.64 -3.88 9.59
N ALA A 269 -8.35 -3.70 9.29
CA ALA A 269 -7.45 -4.80 8.98
C ALA A 269 -6.54 -5.16 10.15
N ASP A 270 -6.35 -6.47 10.34
CA ASP A 270 -5.28 -7.00 11.17
C ASP A 270 -3.96 -7.00 10.39
N LEU A 271 -2.87 -6.57 11.04
CA LEU A 271 -1.54 -6.56 10.45
C LEU A 271 -0.81 -7.87 10.76
N TYR A 272 -0.23 -8.44 9.72
CA TYR A 272 0.65 -9.61 9.76
C TYR A 272 1.93 -9.28 9.02
N PHE A 273 3.03 -9.88 9.46
CA PHE A 273 4.19 -10.09 8.58
C PHE A 273 4.22 -11.55 8.16
N ALA A 274 4.42 -11.85 6.89
CA ALA A 274 4.41 -13.22 6.40
C ALA A 274 5.55 -13.49 5.42
N LYS A 275 6.16 -14.66 5.56
CA LYS A 275 7.09 -15.23 4.58
C LYS A 275 6.45 -16.44 3.93
N PHE A 276 5.88 -16.26 2.75
CA PHE A 276 5.12 -17.32 2.07
C PHE A 276 5.98 -18.45 1.51
N HIS A 277 7.27 -18.20 1.24
CA HIS A 277 8.17 -19.21 0.68
C HIS A 277 9.55 -19.19 1.34
N LYS A 278 10.12 -20.38 1.56
CA LYS A 278 11.43 -20.58 2.22
C LYS A 278 12.58 -19.84 1.54
N THR A 279 12.56 -19.73 0.22
CA THR A 279 13.61 -19.05 -0.57
C THR A 279 13.36 -17.57 -0.76
N SER A 280 12.24 -17.02 -0.27
CA SER A 280 12.00 -15.58 -0.35
C SER A 280 13.07 -14.85 0.47
N PRO A 281 13.78 -13.86 -0.09
CA PRO A 281 14.81 -13.13 0.66
C PRO A 281 14.19 -12.19 1.70
N TYR A 282 12.93 -11.78 1.51
CA TYR A 282 12.21 -10.88 2.41
C TYR A 282 10.81 -11.42 2.75
N PRO A 283 10.30 -11.11 3.95
CA PRO A 283 8.88 -11.22 4.26
C PRO A 283 8.10 -10.04 3.67
N PHE A 284 6.77 -10.12 3.76
CA PHE A 284 5.81 -9.09 3.39
C PHE A 284 5.13 -8.57 4.65
#